data_AF-A0A7S3KRX3-F1
#
_entry.id   AF-A0A7S3KRX3-F1
#
_cell.length_a   1.000
_cell.length_b   1.000
_cell.length_c   1.000
_cell.angle_alpha   90.00
_cell.angle_beta   90.00
_cell.angle_gamma   90.00
#
_symmetry.space_group_name_H-M   'P 1'
#
loop_
_entity.id
_entity.type
_entity.pdbx_description
1 polymer ?
#
loop_
_entity_poly.entity_id
_entity_poly.type
_entity_poly.pdbx_seq_one_letter_code
_entity_poly.pdbx_strand_id
1 'polypeptide(L)'
;LSVVALNTRQTLGFNEGKVVHELQDEIPRVELPQYPGGLFTETLFIQDPRQPSLGMRMYSPTKFLEQYSAIDLDQHKLYTHMRYINGIAEGTEELENQLPLNYHMHLLNSIDFNKGCYLGHELTQ
;
A
#
# COMPACT_ATOMS: atom_id res chain seq x y z
N LEU A 1 -5.96 2.74 -13.12
CA LEU A 1 -5.93 2.60 -11.65
C LEU A 1 -4.54 3.02 -11.23
N SER A 2 -4.41 3.99 -10.33
CA SER A 2 -3.11 4.48 -9.87
C SER A 2 -3.00 4.21 -8.38
N VAL A 3 -1.86 3.68 -7.95
CA VAL A 3 -1.58 3.31 -6.56
C VAL A 3 -0.52 4.24 -6.03
N VAL A 4 -0.81 4.91 -4.92
CA VAL A 4 0.16 5.79 -4.24
C VAL A 4 0.34 5.30 -2.82
N ALA A 5 1.59 5.12 -2.41
CA ALA A 5 1.93 4.91 -1.01
C ALA A 5 1.93 6.27 -0.30
N LEU A 6 1.08 6.42 0.71
CA LEU A 6 0.99 7.60 1.54
C LEU A 6 1.68 7.34 2.87
N ASN A 7 2.77 8.06 3.13
CA ASN A 7 3.48 7.96 4.40
C ASN A 7 2.71 8.73 5.48
N THR A 8 2.11 8.04 6.45
CA THR A 8 1.31 8.68 7.52
C THR A 8 2.12 9.59 8.46
N ARG A 9 3.46 9.54 8.45
CA ARG A 9 4.29 10.46 9.25
C ARG A 9 4.62 11.78 8.55
N GLN A 10 4.57 11.84 7.21
CA GLN A 10 5.01 13.04 6.47
C GLN A 10 4.30 13.30 5.13
N THR A 11 3.24 12.56 4.77
CA THR A 11 2.41 12.98 3.63
C THR A 11 1.60 14.22 4.01
N LEU A 12 2.18 15.37 3.64
CA LEU A 12 1.54 16.63 3.29
C LEU A 12 0.00 16.55 3.36
N GLY A 13 -0.55 17.00 4.49
CA GLY A 13 -1.99 17.23 4.67
C GLY A 13 -2.65 16.52 5.86
N PHE A 14 -2.12 15.41 6.37
CA PHE A 14 -2.75 14.71 7.50
C PHE A 14 -2.04 15.04 8.82
N ASN A 15 -2.32 16.24 9.35
CA ASN A 15 -1.73 16.78 10.57
C ASN A 15 -2.11 16.05 11.89
N GLU A 16 -2.84 14.93 11.86
CA GLU A 16 -3.49 14.41 13.09
C GLU A 16 -3.35 12.90 13.36
N GLY A 17 -2.52 12.16 12.62
CA GLY A 17 -2.32 10.73 12.94
C GLY A 17 -3.58 9.87 12.76
N LYS A 18 -4.41 10.22 11.76
CA LYS A 18 -5.67 9.54 11.48
C LYS A 18 -5.48 8.06 11.13
N VAL A 19 -6.39 7.22 11.62
CA VAL A 19 -6.41 5.76 11.38
C VAL A 19 -7.11 5.45 10.04
N VAL A 20 -6.85 4.29 9.43
CA VAL A 20 -7.43 3.84 8.14
C VAL A 20 -8.93 4.10 8.01
N HIS A 21 -9.70 3.75 9.05
CA HIS A 21 -11.15 3.90 9.04
C HIS A 21 -11.58 5.35 8.92
N GLU A 22 -10.90 6.26 9.61
CA GLU A 22 -11.20 7.69 9.59
C GLU A 22 -10.99 8.28 8.20
N LEU A 23 -9.91 7.89 7.51
CA LEU A 23 -9.65 8.29 6.13
C LEU A 23 -10.69 7.73 5.16
N GLN A 24 -11.10 6.47 5.35
CA GLN A 24 -12.05 5.81 4.47
C GLN A 24 -13.49 6.33 4.61
N ASP A 25 -13.83 6.92 5.76
CA ASP A 25 -15.13 7.50 6.04
C ASP A 25 -15.29 8.92 5.46
N GLU A 26 -14.18 9.63 5.19
CA GLU A 26 -14.20 10.94 4.51
C GLU A 26 -14.47 10.83 3.00
N ILE A 27 -14.34 9.63 2.42
CA ILE A 27 -14.51 9.44 0.99
C ILE A 27 -15.99 9.34 0.60
N PRO A 28 -16.45 10.12 -0.40
CA PRO A 28 -17.82 10.04 -0.89
C PRO A 28 -18.19 8.63 -1.34
N ARG A 29 -19.33 8.14 -0.85
CA ARG A 29 -19.90 6.86 -1.26
C ARG A 29 -21.16 7.09 -2.07
N VAL A 30 -21.27 6.40 -3.20
CA VAL A 30 -22.39 6.52 -4.14
C VAL A 30 -23.07 5.16 -4.25
N GLU A 31 -24.40 5.17 -4.23
CA GLU A 31 -25.19 3.99 -4.57
C GLU A 31 -25.27 3.84 -6.08
N LEU A 32 -24.93 2.66 -6.58
CA LEU A 32 -24.98 2.36 -8.01
C LEU A 32 -26.34 1.73 -8.35
N PRO A 33 -27.06 2.21 -9.39
CA PRO A 33 -28.36 1.68 -9.76
C PRO A 33 -28.37 0.17 -10.02
N GLN A 34 -27.24 -0.39 -10.48
CA GLN A 34 -27.08 -1.83 -10.71
C GLN A 34 -26.93 -2.67 -9.44
N TYR A 35 -26.71 -2.06 -8.26
CA TYR A 35 -26.48 -2.74 -6.98
C TYR A 35 -27.22 -2.01 -5.84
N PRO A 36 -28.56 -2.14 -5.76
CA PRO A 36 -29.35 -1.45 -4.74
C PRO A 36 -28.95 -1.89 -3.33
N GLY A 37 -28.79 -0.92 -2.43
CA GLY A 37 -28.31 -1.10 -1.06
C GLY A 37 -26.78 -1.18 -0.90
N GLY A 38 -26.02 -1.12 -2.01
CA GLY A 38 -24.56 -1.09 -1.98
C GLY A 38 -24.02 0.34 -2.02
N LEU A 39 -23.16 0.69 -1.05
CA LEU A 39 -22.38 1.93 -1.09
C LEU A 39 -21.03 1.67 -1.73
N PHE A 40 -20.73 2.40 -2.81
CA PHE A 40 -19.50 2.24 -3.58
C PHE A 40 -18.62 3.48 -3.49
N THR A 41 -17.32 3.27 -3.45
CA THR A 41 -16.31 4.32 -3.52
C THR A 41 -15.34 4.03 -4.65
N GLU A 42 -14.89 5.08 -5.35
CA GLU A 42 -13.81 4.96 -6.32
C GLU A 42 -12.42 5.00 -5.64
N THR A 43 -12.35 5.43 -4.37
CA THR A 43 -11.11 5.55 -3.60
C THR A 43 -11.07 4.61 -2.39
N LEU A 44 -9.98 3.88 -2.26
CA LEU A 44 -9.73 2.93 -1.18
C LEU A 44 -8.40 3.24 -0.48
N PHE A 45 -8.43 3.33 0.85
CA PHE A 45 -7.25 3.37 1.70
C PHE A 45 -7.07 2.04 2.42
N ILE A 46 -5.87 1.48 2.37
CA ILE A 46 -5.49 0.29 3.15
C ILE A 46 -4.17 0.53 3.87
N GLN A 47 -4.00 -0.06 5.05
CA GLN A 47 -2.67 -0.12 5.67
C GLN A 47 -1.72 -0.90 4.76
N ASP A 48 -0.45 -0.47 4.64
CA ASP A 48 0.54 -1.26 3.90
C ASP A 48 0.65 -2.67 4.52
N PRO A 49 0.39 -3.73 3.73
CA PRO A 49 0.30 -5.09 4.27
C PRO A 49 1.66 -5.66 4.69
N ARG A 50 2.78 -5.07 4.25
CA ARG A 50 4.13 -5.57 4.58
C ARG A 50 4.51 -5.20 6.00
N GLN A 51 4.29 -3.94 6.36
CA GLN A 51 4.58 -3.41 7.69
C GLN A 51 3.80 -2.11 7.95
N PRO A 52 3.17 -1.93 9.12
CA PRO A 52 2.44 -0.70 9.44
C PRO A 52 3.28 0.59 9.40
N SER A 53 4.59 0.50 9.61
CA SER A 53 5.50 1.66 9.59
C SER A 53 5.61 2.33 8.22
N LEU A 54 5.26 1.63 7.15
CA LEU A 54 5.27 2.16 5.79
C LEU A 54 4.04 3.04 5.48
N GLY A 55 3.09 3.12 6.41
CA GLY A 55 1.90 3.95 6.25
C GLY A 55 0.82 3.26 5.40
N MET A 56 0.13 4.06 4.59
CA MET A 56 -1.09 3.70 3.89
C MET A 56 -0.84 3.52 2.40
N ARG A 57 -1.68 2.73 1.74
CA ARG A 57 -1.79 2.67 0.29
C ARG A 57 -3.15 3.23 -0.11
N MET A 58 -3.14 4.14 -1.09
CA MET A 58 -4.34 4.69 -1.69
C MET A 58 -4.50 4.18 -3.12
N TYR A 59 -5.68 3.66 -3.42
CA TYR A 59 -6.11 3.30 -4.76
C TYR A 59 -7.20 4.27 -5.16
N SER A 60 -6.98 5.04 -6.23
CA SER A 60 -7.92 6.09 -6.64
C SER A 60 -7.84 6.34 -8.15
N PRO A 61 -8.92 6.85 -8.79
CA PRO A 61 -8.84 7.48 -10.10
C PRO A 61 -7.84 8.65 -10.08
N THR A 62 -7.15 8.87 -11.21
CA THR A 62 -6.11 9.90 -11.34
C THR A 62 -6.59 11.30 -10.97
N LYS A 63 -7.82 11.67 -11.34
CA LYS A 63 -8.45 12.96 -11.01
C LYS A 63 -8.52 13.26 -9.50
N PHE A 64 -8.69 12.22 -8.68
CA PHE A 64 -8.78 12.34 -7.23
C PHE A 64 -7.40 12.31 -6.59
N LEU A 65 -6.42 11.69 -7.26
CA LEU A 65 -5.04 11.74 -6.79
C LEU A 65 -4.59 13.18 -6.68
N GLU A 66 -4.84 14.04 -7.68
CA GLU A 66 -4.41 15.44 -7.68
C GLU A 66 -4.76 16.22 -6.41
N GLN A 67 -5.90 15.91 -5.77
CA GLN A 67 -6.32 16.51 -4.51
C GLN A 67 -5.47 16.08 -3.29
N TYR A 68 -4.96 14.85 -3.32
CA TYR A 68 -4.10 14.25 -2.29
C TYR A 68 -2.63 14.17 -2.71
N SER A 69 -2.33 14.51 -3.97
CA SER A 69 -1.07 14.29 -4.65
C SER A 69 -0.44 15.60 -5.05
N ALA A 70 -0.21 16.48 -4.07
CA ALA A 70 1.07 17.16 -4.04
C ALA A 70 2.19 16.12 -3.78
N ILE A 71 2.30 15.10 -4.65
CA ILE A 71 3.42 14.16 -4.66
C ILE A 71 4.56 14.95 -5.27
N ASP A 72 5.21 15.73 -4.42
CA ASP A 72 6.49 16.31 -4.74
C ASP A 72 7.49 15.16 -5.04
N LEU A 73 8.45 15.37 -5.93
CA LEU A 73 9.57 14.45 -6.17
C LEU A 73 10.28 14.08 -4.85
N ASP A 74 10.27 15.01 -3.89
CA ASP A 74 10.81 14.81 -2.55
C ASP A 74 10.04 13.76 -1.74
N GLN A 75 8.73 13.58 -1.96
CA GLN A 75 7.97 12.52 -1.29
C GLN A 75 8.33 11.13 -1.80
N HIS A 76 8.60 10.99 -3.10
CA HIS A 76 9.03 9.70 -3.65
C HIS A 76 10.39 9.29 -3.07
N LYS A 77 11.34 10.22 -2.99
CA LYS A 77 12.64 9.98 -2.34
C LYS A 77 12.49 9.65 -0.86
N LEU A 78 11.63 10.36 -0.15
CA LEU A 78 11.34 10.10 1.26
C LEU A 78 10.77 8.70 1.48
N TYR A 79 9.80 8.29 0.65
CA TYR A 79 9.23 6.95 0.71
C TYR A 79 10.30 5.87 0.48
N THR A 80 11.13 6.03 -0.55
CA THR A 80 12.25 5.11 -0.83
C THR A 80 13.24 5.06 0.34
N HIS A 81 13.60 6.22 0.92
CA HIS A 81 14.48 6.27 2.09
C HIS A 81 13.87 5.56 3.31
N MET A 82 12.58 5.74 3.56
CA MET A 82 11.86 5.06 4.63
C MET A 82 11.85 3.54 4.44
N ARG A 83 11.62 3.06 3.21
CA ARG A 83 11.73 1.63 2.91
C ARG A 83 13.11 1.07 3.21
N TYR A 84 14.17 1.77 2.80
CA TYR A 84 15.55 1.35 3.06
C TYR A 84 15.88 1.31 4.56
N ILE A 85 15.45 2.29 5.34
CA ILE A 85 15.63 2.25 6.81
C ILE A 85 14.92 1.04 7.43
N ASN A 86 13.75 0.65 6.91
CA ASN A 86 13.02 -0.52 7.38
C ASN A 86 13.52 -1.83 6.76
N GLY A 87 14.52 -1.80 5.87
CA GLY A 87 15.03 -2.99 5.18
C GLY A 87 14.01 -3.66 4.24
N ILE A 88 13.08 -2.88 3.68
CA ILE A 88 11.98 -3.39 2.84
C ILE A 88 12.30 -3.14 1.37
N ALA A 89 12.50 -4.23 0.62
CA ALA A 89 12.71 -4.15 -0.81
C ALA A 89 11.40 -3.95 -1.59
N GLU A 90 11.47 -3.23 -2.71
CA GLU A 90 10.35 -3.01 -3.63
C GLU A 90 10.84 -2.83 -5.07
N GLY A 91 10.09 -3.41 -6.02
CA GLY A 91 10.34 -3.24 -7.45
C GLY A 91 11.41 -4.16 -8.01
N THR A 92 11.51 -4.15 -9.33
CA THR A 92 12.39 -5.07 -10.08
C THR A 92 13.86 -4.83 -9.78
N GLU A 93 14.29 -3.57 -9.70
CA GLU A 93 15.70 -3.21 -9.47
C GLU A 93 16.28 -3.83 -8.19
N GLU A 94 15.44 -4.03 -7.17
CA GLU A 94 15.85 -4.55 -5.87
C GLU A 94 15.64 -6.07 -5.74
N LEU A 95 14.72 -6.66 -6.52
CA LEU A 95 14.22 -8.03 -6.33
C LEU A 95 14.53 -8.99 -7.49
N GLU A 96 15.04 -8.50 -8.62
CA GLU A 96 15.32 -9.33 -9.78
C GLU A 96 16.35 -10.42 -9.47
N ASN A 97 16.06 -11.66 -9.89
CA ASN A 97 16.89 -12.85 -9.68
C ASN A 97 17.16 -13.21 -8.20
N GLN A 98 16.29 -12.77 -7.29
CA GLN A 98 16.43 -13.03 -5.86
C GLN A 98 15.46 -14.11 -5.37
N LEU A 99 15.88 -14.84 -4.33
CA LEU A 99 14.99 -15.74 -3.60
C LEU A 99 14.14 -14.94 -2.61
N PRO A 100 12.83 -15.20 -2.50
CA PRO A 100 11.95 -14.51 -1.55
C PRO A 100 12.46 -14.50 -0.10
N LEU A 101 13.10 -15.59 0.34
CA LEU A 101 13.63 -15.71 1.69
C LEU A 101 14.87 -14.82 1.95
N ASN A 102 15.68 -14.52 0.93
CA ASN A 102 16.85 -13.63 1.05
C ASN A 102 16.44 -12.18 1.34
N TYR A 103 15.19 -11.81 1.06
CA TYR A 103 14.64 -10.47 1.24
C TYR A 103 13.55 -10.43 2.33
N HIS A 104 13.58 -11.40 3.24
CA HIS A 104 12.68 -11.46 4.39
C HIS A 104 11.18 -11.43 4.04
N MET A 105 10.78 -11.90 2.84
CA MET A 105 9.37 -11.85 2.41
C MET A 105 8.43 -12.64 3.35
N HIS A 106 8.95 -13.64 4.05
CA HIS A 106 8.24 -14.37 5.10
C HIS A 106 7.90 -13.51 6.33
N LEU A 107 8.65 -12.44 6.60
CA LEU A 107 8.37 -11.46 7.66
C LEU A 107 7.44 -10.34 7.21
N LEU A 108 7.25 -10.18 5.89
CA LEU A 108 6.47 -9.11 5.27
C LEU A 108 5.09 -9.59 4.79
N ASN A 109 4.50 -10.58 5.49
CA ASN A 109 3.20 -11.17 5.17
C ASN A 109 3.05 -11.67 3.73
N SER A 110 4.16 -12.02 3.05
CA SER A 110 4.16 -12.40 1.63
C SER A 110 4.21 -13.92 1.41
N ILE A 111 4.63 -14.69 2.42
CA ILE A 111 4.70 -16.16 2.38
C ILE A 111 3.86 -16.71 3.53
N ASP A 112 3.03 -17.70 3.21
CA ASP A 112 2.29 -18.49 4.19
C ASP A 112 2.77 -19.94 4.07
N PHE A 113 3.31 -20.49 5.16
CA PHE A 113 3.84 -21.85 5.21
C PHE A 113 2.74 -22.90 5.43
N ASN A 114 1.51 -22.46 5.76
CA ASN A 114 0.39 -23.33 6.10
C ASN A 114 -0.68 -23.42 4.98
N LYS A 115 -0.49 -22.69 3.87
CA LYS A 115 -1.36 -22.83 2.69
C LYS A 115 -0.98 -24.06 1.86
N GLY A 116 -1.87 -24.45 0.95
CA GLY A 116 -1.61 -25.53 -0.01
C GLY A 116 -0.49 -25.22 -1.00
N CYS A 117 -0.18 -26.20 -1.86
CA CYS A 117 0.93 -26.10 -2.81
C CYS A 117 0.82 -24.89 -3.76
N TYR A 118 1.94 -24.17 -3.94
CA TYR A 118 2.07 -23.07 -4.89
C TYR A 118 3.40 -23.17 -5.67
N LEU A 119 3.55 -22.40 -6.74
CA LEU A 119 4.79 -22.42 -7.54
C LEU A 119 5.99 -21.96 -6.70
N GLY A 120 7.06 -22.77 -6.67
CA GLY A 120 8.27 -22.49 -5.90
C GLY A 120 8.16 -22.83 -4.40
N HIS A 121 7.08 -23.51 -3.99
CA HIS A 121 6.86 -23.95 -2.60
C HIS A 121 8.01 -24.78 -2.06
N GLU A 122 8.45 -25.80 -2.79
CA GLU A 122 9.48 -26.75 -2.35
C GLU A 122 10.84 -26.07 -2.11
N LEU A 123 11.11 -24.98 -2.83
CA LEU A 123 12.33 -24.18 -2.66
C LEU A 123 12.22 -23.18 -1.50
N THR A 124 11.00 -22.84 -1.08
CA THR A 124 10.72 -21.81 -0.07
C THR A 124 10.35 -22.37 1.30
N GLN A 125 10.24 -23.70 1.45
CA GLN A 125 9.99 -24.39 2.72
C GLN A 125 11.25 -24.63 3.55
#